data_AF-A0A1M6L606-F1
#
_entry.id   AF-A0A1M6L606-F1
#
_cell.length_a   1.000
_cell.length_b   1.000
_cell.length_c   1.000
_cell.angle_alpha   90.00
_cell.angle_beta   90.00
_cell.angle_gamma   90.00
#
_symmetry.space_group_name_H-M   'P 1'
#
loop_
_entity.id
_entity.type
_entity.pdbx_description
1 polymer ?
#
loop_
_entity_poly.entity_id
_entity_poly.type
_entity_poly.pdbx_seq_one_letter_code
_entity_poly.pdbx_strand_id
1 'polypeptide(L)'
;METNHFQSLGLEPVLTLDLDSLRDAYQKIAAENHPDQGGDKTTFDAINLAYNTLRSPAKRLKHYMELKGIEYDSRGSVTSDLMDLFMSVGETLQQTDAFLRKKSAATTALAKALLEPESMLLQETLGSEISKIEEQQNSYLNRLADSPEISDLPQITRNLAFLEKWHAQLQQSYARLF
;
A
#
# COMPACT_ATOMS: atom_id res chain seq x y z
N MET A 1 -25.55 -9.03 -3.02
CA MET A 1 -24.53 -8.96 -4.08
C MET A 1 -23.65 -7.77 -3.75
N GLU A 2 -22.35 -7.97 -3.56
CA GLU A 2 -21.42 -6.86 -3.36
C GLU A 2 -21.33 -6.00 -4.63
N THR A 3 -21.15 -4.70 -4.45
CA THR A 3 -21.04 -3.74 -5.55
C THR A 3 -19.76 -4.00 -6.35
N ASN A 4 -19.88 -4.17 -7.67
CA ASN A 4 -18.71 -4.34 -8.52
C ASN A 4 -17.99 -2.99 -8.74
N HIS A 5 -16.96 -2.73 -7.95
CA HIS A 5 -16.15 -1.51 -8.05
C HIS A 5 -15.47 -1.28 -9.41
N PHE A 6 -15.13 -2.34 -10.17
CA PHE A 6 -14.60 -2.18 -11.53
C PHE A 6 -15.65 -1.53 -12.44
N GLN A 7 -16.87 -2.09 -12.42
CA GLN A 7 -17.99 -1.57 -13.22
C GLN A 7 -18.39 -0.15 -12.78
N SER A 8 -18.30 0.18 -11.50
CA SER A 8 -18.55 1.55 -11.01
C SER A 8 -17.60 2.59 -11.62
N LEU A 9 -16.42 2.17 -12.09
CA LEU A 9 -15.48 3.02 -12.81
C LEU A 9 -15.43 2.75 -14.32
N GLY A 10 -16.38 1.98 -14.86
CA GLY A 10 -16.41 1.62 -16.27
C GLY A 10 -15.26 0.70 -16.71
N LEU A 11 -14.70 -0.07 -15.78
CA LEU A 11 -13.60 -1.00 -16.00
C LEU A 11 -14.07 -2.44 -15.94
N GLU A 12 -13.36 -3.32 -16.64
CA GLU A 12 -13.53 -4.76 -16.51
C GLU A 12 -12.74 -5.30 -15.29
N PRO A 13 -13.23 -6.37 -14.61
CA PRO A 13 -12.47 -7.00 -13.53
C PRO A 13 -11.15 -7.60 -14.01
N VAL A 14 -10.04 -7.04 -13.54
CA VAL A 14 -8.67 -7.43 -13.90
C VAL A 14 -7.79 -7.56 -12.66
N LEU A 15 -6.77 -8.42 -12.74
CA LEU A 15 -5.81 -8.66 -11.64
C LEU A 15 -4.81 -7.51 -11.52
N THR A 16 -4.27 -7.08 -12.65
CA THR A 16 -3.36 -5.95 -12.80
C THR A 16 -4.08 -4.79 -13.45
N LEU A 17 -3.77 -3.57 -13.02
CA LEU A 17 -4.41 -2.36 -13.52
C LEU A 17 -3.37 -1.24 -13.54
N ASP A 18 -3.31 -0.53 -14.65
CA ASP A 18 -2.54 0.69 -14.77
C ASP A 18 -3.17 1.82 -13.92
N LEU A 19 -2.38 2.42 -13.04
CA LEU A 19 -2.87 3.40 -12.08
C LEU A 19 -3.17 4.76 -12.72
N ASP A 20 -2.49 5.10 -13.82
CA ASP A 20 -2.79 6.32 -14.56
C ASP A 20 -4.15 6.19 -15.26
N SER A 21 -4.39 5.07 -15.95
CA SER A 21 -5.70 4.75 -16.53
C SER A 21 -6.83 4.72 -15.49
N LEU A 22 -6.57 4.14 -14.31
CA LEU A 22 -7.53 4.15 -13.19
C LEU A 22 -7.85 5.58 -12.73
N ARG A 23 -6.82 6.43 -12.59
CA ARG A 23 -6.99 7.82 -12.16
C ARG A 23 -7.82 8.60 -13.17
N ASP A 24 -7.57 8.42 -14.46
CA ASP A 24 -8.28 9.12 -15.52
C ASP A 24 -9.76 8.70 -15.58
N ALA A 25 -10.04 7.39 -15.44
CA ALA A 25 -11.40 6.87 -15.33
C ALA A 25 -12.14 7.43 -14.10
N TYR A 26 -11.48 7.46 -12.94
CA TYR A 26 -12.01 8.06 -11.73
C TYR A 26 -12.32 9.55 -11.90
N GLN A 27 -11.38 10.34 -12.43
CA GLN A 27 -11.56 11.79 -12.61
C GLN A 27 -12.75 12.11 -13.50
N LYS A 28 -12.92 11.37 -14.60
CA LYS A 28 -14.06 11.54 -15.50
C LYS A 28 -15.39 11.29 -14.77
N ILE A 29 -15.52 10.14 -14.11
CA ILE A 29 -16.77 9.73 -13.46
C ILE A 29 -17.07 10.58 -12.22
N ALA A 30 -16.04 10.98 -11.47
CA ALA A 30 -16.16 11.86 -10.32
C ALA A 30 -16.64 13.27 -10.73
N ALA A 31 -16.16 13.80 -11.85
CA ALA A 31 -16.62 15.10 -12.37
C ALA A 31 -18.10 15.07 -12.77
N GLU A 32 -18.54 14.02 -13.46
CA GLU A 32 -19.94 13.83 -13.88
C GLU A 32 -20.92 13.70 -12.70
N ASN A 33 -20.44 13.23 -11.55
CA ASN A 33 -21.26 12.94 -10.37
C ASN A 33 -20.93 13.85 -9.17
N HIS A 34 -20.23 14.96 -9.39
CA HIS A 34 -19.78 15.81 -8.29
C HIS A 34 -20.99 16.48 -7.59
N PRO A 35 -21.09 16.46 -6.25
CA PRO A 35 -22.22 17.04 -5.51
C PRO A 35 -22.45 18.53 -5.83
N ASP A 36 -21.37 19.30 -5.98
CA ASP A 36 -21.46 20.73 -6.33
C ASP A 36 -21.98 20.99 -7.75
N GLN A 37 -21.98 19.97 -8.61
CA GLN A 37 -22.56 20.04 -9.96
C GLN A 37 -23.97 19.43 -10.02
N GLY A 38 -24.59 19.19 -8.86
CA GLY A 38 -25.92 18.58 -8.75
C GLY A 38 -25.90 17.05 -8.67
N GLY A 39 -24.73 16.43 -8.51
CA GLY A 39 -24.59 14.99 -8.31
C GLY A 39 -25.05 14.52 -6.93
N ASP A 40 -25.31 13.22 -6.81
CA ASP A 40 -25.67 12.60 -5.52
C ASP A 40 -24.42 12.27 -4.70
N LYS A 41 -24.39 12.71 -3.44
CA LYS A 41 -23.27 12.48 -2.53
C LYS A 41 -23.02 10.98 -2.30
N THR A 42 -24.07 10.18 -2.19
CA THR A 42 -23.94 8.73 -1.97
C THR A 42 -23.23 8.06 -3.15
N THR A 43 -23.59 8.48 -4.37
CA THR A 43 -22.97 8.04 -5.62
C THR A 43 -21.50 8.46 -5.68
N PHE A 44 -21.20 9.71 -5.32
CA PHE A 44 -19.82 10.20 -5.26
C PHE A 44 -18.97 9.44 -4.23
N ASP A 45 -19.51 9.16 -3.05
CA ASP A 45 -18.83 8.36 -2.02
C ASP A 45 -18.57 6.91 -2.50
N ALA A 46 -19.50 6.32 -3.27
CA ALA A 46 -19.31 5.01 -3.88
C ALA A 46 -18.20 5.00 -4.95
N ILE A 47 -18.08 6.07 -5.75
CA ILE A 47 -16.99 6.26 -6.73
C ILE A 47 -15.65 6.36 -6.02
N ASN A 48 -15.57 7.14 -4.93
CA ASN A 48 -14.38 7.24 -4.09
C ASN A 48 -13.97 5.90 -3.49
N LEU A 49 -14.94 5.14 -2.98
CA LEU A 49 -14.69 3.80 -2.45
C LEU A 49 -14.15 2.87 -3.53
N ALA A 50 -14.75 2.87 -4.73
CA ALA A 50 -14.29 2.07 -5.86
C ALA A 50 -12.83 2.40 -6.22
N TYR A 51 -12.49 3.68 -6.37
CA TYR A 51 -11.13 4.11 -6.67
C TYR A 51 -10.13 3.67 -5.60
N ASN A 52 -10.45 3.89 -4.32
CA ASN A 52 -9.57 3.51 -3.21
C ASN A 52 -9.38 1.99 -3.10
N THR A 53 -10.39 1.20 -3.45
CA THR A 53 -10.30 -0.27 -3.49
C THR A 53 -9.41 -0.72 -4.66
N LEU A 54 -9.62 -0.19 -5.86
CA LEU A 54 -8.91 -0.65 -7.07
C LEU A 54 -7.46 -0.13 -7.17
N ARG A 55 -7.14 0.98 -6.50
CA ARG A 55 -5.79 1.55 -6.45
C ARG A 55 -4.82 0.69 -5.63
N SER A 56 -5.29 0.03 -4.58
CA SER A 56 -4.47 -0.90 -3.77
C SER A 56 -4.45 -2.27 -4.45
N PRO A 57 -3.29 -2.79 -4.88
CA PRO A 57 -3.17 -4.14 -5.39
C PRO A 57 -3.82 -5.20 -4.50
N ALA A 58 -3.57 -5.16 -3.18
CA ALA A 58 -4.12 -6.13 -2.25
C ALA A 58 -5.66 -6.07 -2.19
N LYS A 59 -6.24 -4.87 -2.08
CA LYS A 59 -7.70 -4.70 -2.04
C LYS A 59 -8.35 -5.06 -3.38
N ARG A 60 -7.71 -4.70 -4.50
CA ARG A 60 -8.18 -5.05 -5.84
C ARG A 60 -8.25 -6.56 -6.04
N LEU A 61 -7.21 -7.29 -5.66
CA LEU A 61 -7.18 -8.76 -5.80
C LEU A 61 -8.22 -9.42 -4.90
N LYS A 62 -8.38 -8.93 -3.66
CA LYS A 62 -9.46 -9.38 -2.77
C LYS A 62 -10.82 -9.20 -3.43
N HIS A 63 -11.11 -8.01 -3.95
CA HIS A 63 -12.37 -7.71 -4.65
C HIS A 63 -12.56 -8.57 -5.90
N TYR A 64 -11.49 -8.81 -6.66
CA TYR A 64 -11.52 -9.71 -7.82
C TYR A 64 -11.90 -11.14 -7.41
N MET A 65 -11.29 -11.67 -6.33
CA MET A 65 -11.59 -13.01 -5.81
C MET A 65 -13.05 -13.13 -5.34
N GLU A 66 -13.57 -12.11 -4.64
CA GLU A 66 -14.97 -12.03 -4.22
C GLU A 66 -15.92 -12.11 -5.43
N LEU A 67 -15.65 -11.36 -6.50
CA LEU A 67 -16.45 -11.40 -7.74
C LEU A 67 -16.39 -12.76 -8.48
N LYS A 68 -15.29 -13.51 -8.32
CA LYS A 68 -15.10 -14.82 -8.95
C LYS A 68 -15.48 -16.00 -8.06
N GLY A 69 -15.90 -15.75 -6.82
CA GLY A 69 -16.19 -16.80 -5.84
C GLY A 69 -14.96 -17.61 -5.41
N ILE A 70 -13.77 -17.00 -5.45
CA ILE A 70 -12.51 -17.61 -4.98
C ILE A 70 -12.41 -17.37 -3.47
N GLU A 71 -12.15 -18.44 -2.72
CA GLU A 71 -12.02 -18.37 -1.27
C GLU A 71 -10.75 -17.61 -0.85
N TYR A 72 -10.90 -16.66 0.09
CA TYR A 72 -9.80 -15.88 0.63
C TYR A 72 -9.88 -15.84 2.16
N ASP A 73 -8.83 -16.37 2.81
CA ASP A 73 -8.59 -16.17 4.23
C ASP A 73 -7.40 -15.22 4.43
N SER A 74 -7.64 -14.13 5.16
CA SER A 74 -6.61 -13.18 5.58
C SER A 74 -5.60 -13.76 6.58
N ARG A 75 -5.93 -14.86 7.27
CA ARG A 75 -5.09 -15.51 8.29
C ARG A 75 -4.28 -16.70 7.75
N GLY A 76 -4.31 -16.92 6.44
CA GLY A 76 -3.51 -17.96 5.80
C GLY A 76 -2.00 -17.72 5.89
N SER A 77 -1.22 -18.70 5.45
CA SER A 77 0.25 -18.62 5.45
C SER A 77 0.78 -17.51 4.53
N VAL A 78 1.95 -17.00 4.91
CA VAL A 78 2.79 -16.06 4.15
C VAL A 78 4.11 -16.75 3.77
N THR A 79 4.89 -16.14 2.89
CA THR A 79 6.20 -16.68 2.45
C THR A 79 7.29 -16.46 3.51
N SER A 80 8.34 -17.28 3.49
CA SER A 80 9.49 -17.13 4.40
C SER A 80 10.16 -15.77 4.25
N ASP A 81 10.42 -15.35 3.00
CA ASP A 81 11.04 -14.06 2.71
C ASP A 81 10.24 -12.87 3.29
N LEU A 82 8.91 -13.01 3.37
CA LEU A 82 8.06 -11.98 3.98
C LEU A 82 8.22 -11.92 5.50
N MET A 83 8.46 -13.05 6.15
CA MET A 83 8.74 -13.11 7.59
C MET A 83 10.09 -12.50 7.93
N ASP A 84 11.11 -12.73 7.10
CA ASP A 84 12.43 -12.10 7.29
C ASP A 84 12.32 -10.57 7.14
N LEU A 85 11.55 -10.10 6.15
CA LEU A 85 11.26 -8.68 5.97
C LEU A 85 10.47 -8.09 7.14
N PHE A 86 9.50 -8.82 7.68
CA PHE A 86 8.76 -8.40 8.88
C PHE A 86 9.69 -8.09 10.06
N MET A 87 10.66 -8.97 10.31
CA MET A 87 11.63 -8.80 11.39
C MET A 87 12.51 -7.56 11.18
N SER A 88 13.04 -7.40 9.96
CA SER A 88 13.88 -6.25 9.57
C SER A 88 13.14 -4.90 9.67
N VAL A 89 11.91 -4.85 9.16
CA VAL A 89 11.05 -3.66 9.24
C VAL A 89 10.73 -3.33 10.70
N GLY A 90 10.37 -4.33 11.49
CA GLY A 90 10.06 -4.16 12.91
C GLY A 90 11.23 -3.58 13.70
N GLU A 91 12.43 -4.11 13.49
CA GLU A 91 13.66 -3.61 14.12
C GLU A 91 13.95 -2.17 13.69
N THR A 92 13.90 -1.87 12.40
CA THR A 92 14.18 -0.54 11.86
C THR A 92 13.20 0.52 12.41
N LEU A 93 11.91 0.19 12.48
CA LEU A 93 10.89 1.07 13.06
C LEU A 93 11.14 1.32 14.55
N GLN A 94 11.48 0.27 15.31
CA GLN A 94 11.79 0.40 16.74
C GLN A 94 13.03 1.28 16.99
N GLN A 95 14.10 1.07 16.22
CA GLN A 95 15.32 1.87 16.29
C GLN A 95 15.02 3.34 15.95
N THR A 96 14.22 3.59 14.91
CA THR A 96 13.84 4.94 14.51
C THR A 96 13.00 5.63 15.59
N ASP A 97 12.01 4.96 16.18
CA ASP A 97 11.20 5.53 17.26
C ASP A 97 12.04 5.84 18.51
N ALA A 98 13.01 4.99 18.84
CA ALA A 98 13.96 5.25 19.94
C ALA A 98 14.82 6.49 19.64
N PHE A 99 15.34 6.61 18.41
CA PHE A 99 16.09 7.78 17.98
C PHE A 99 15.24 9.06 18.00
N LEU A 100 14.00 9.02 17.53
CA LEU A 100 13.11 10.18 17.54
C LEU A 100 12.82 10.69 18.96
N ARG A 101 12.72 9.79 19.94
CA ARG A 101 12.62 10.16 21.37
C ARG A 101 13.92 10.82 21.88
N LYS A 102 15.08 10.30 21.46
CA LYS A 102 16.39 10.89 21.78
C LYS A 102 16.55 12.28 21.16
N LYS A 103 16.17 12.45 19.88
CA LYS A 103 16.21 13.71 19.13
C LYS A 103 15.28 14.76 19.72
N SER A 104 14.09 14.38 20.18
CA SER A 104 13.15 15.31 20.83
C SER A 104 13.61 15.77 22.21
N ALA A 105 14.37 14.95 22.94
CA ALA A 105 14.97 15.32 24.22
C ALA A 105 16.18 16.27 24.08
N ALA A 106 16.83 16.30 22.91
CA ALA A 106 17.93 17.22 22.63
C ALA A 106 17.41 18.64 22.39
N THR A 107 17.53 19.52 23.39
CA THR A 107 16.98 20.89 23.33
C THR A 107 17.95 21.94 22.75
N THR A 108 19.24 21.64 22.69
CA THR A 108 20.26 22.58 22.19
C THR A 108 20.64 22.28 20.74
N ALA A 109 21.04 23.32 20.01
CA ALA A 109 21.49 23.17 18.61
C ALA A 109 22.69 22.23 18.49
N LEU A 110 23.64 22.30 19.43
CA LEU A 110 24.80 21.41 19.46
C LEU A 110 24.40 19.95 19.73
N ALA A 111 23.50 19.71 20.68
CA ALA A 111 23.03 18.35 20.98
C ALA A 111 22.30 17.74 19.79
N LYS A 112 21.50 18.52 19.05
CA LYS A 112 20.85 18.07 17.81
C LYS A 112 21.88 17.79 16.70
N ALA A 113 22.86 18.68 16.51
CA ALA A 113 23.90 18.49 15.50
C ALA A 113 24.72 17.20 15.72
N LEU A 114 24.97 16.82 16.98
CA LEU A 114 25.65 15.58 17.32
C LEU A 114 24.83 14.30 16.97
N LEU A 115 23.52 14.43 16.76
CA LEU A 115 22.64 13.32 16.38
C LEU A 115 22.45 13.19 14.86
N GLU A 116 22.91 14.16 14.06
CA GLU A 116 22.73 14.12 12.61
C GLU A 116 23.38 12.91 11.93
N PRO A 117 24.59 12.45 12.30
CA PRO A 117 25.15 11.23 11.71
C PRO A 117 24.26 9.99 11.93
N GLU A 118 23.66 9.86 13.12
CA GLU A 118 22.72 8.77 13.43
C GLU A 118 21.40 8.93 12.65
N SER A 119 20.91 10.17 12.47
CA SER A 119 19.75 10.48 11.64
C SER A 119 19.96 10.05 10.19
N MET A 120 21.14 10.33 9.62
CA MET A 120 21.48 9.98 8.24
C MET A 120 21.56 8.46 8.03
N LEU A 121 22.16 7.73 8.98
CA LEU A 121 22.22 6.26 8.92
C LEU A 121 20.82 5.64 8.98
N LEU A 122 19.94 6.15 9.84
CA LEU A 122 18.55 5.67 9.92
C LEU A 122 17.76 5.99 8.64
N GLN A 123 18.00 7.16 8.03
CA GLN A 123 17.41 7.50 6.73
C GLN A 123 17.87 6.50 5.64
N GLU A 124 19.16 6.18 5.58
CA GLU A 124 19.69 5.19 4.63
C GLU A 124 19.05 3.80 4.83
N THR A 125 19.01 3.33 6.08
CA THR A 125 18.37 2.04 6.42
C THR A 125 16.89 2.02 6.03
N LEU A 126 16.12 3.03 6.42
CA LEU A 126 14.70 3.13 6.05
C LEU A 126 14.51 3.19 4.54
N GLY A 127 15.36 3.94 3.82
CA GLY A 127 15.33 4.01 2.36
C GLY A 127 15.57 2.65 1.71
N SER A 128 16.57 1.90 2.19
CA SER A 128 16.84 0.53 1.74
C SER A 128 15.65 -0.40 2.00
N GLU A 129 15.03 -0.36 3.17
CA GLU A 129 13.86 -1.19 3.48
C GLU A 129 12.64 -0.83 2.60
N ILE A 130 12.42 0.46 2.31
CA ILE A 130 11.39 0.92 1.39
C ILE A 130 11.63 0.34 0.00
N SER A 131 12.85 0.45 -0.54
CA SER A 131 13.18 -0.09 -1.87
C SER A 131 12.98 -1.60 -1.96
N LYS A 132 13.38 -2.36 -0.92
CA LYS A 132 13.14 -3.82 -0.87
C LYS A 132 11.64 -4.16 -0.89
N ILE A 133 10.80 -3.39 -0.19
CA ILE A 133 9.34 -3.58 -0.22
C ILE A 133 8.75 -3.25 -1.60
N GLU A 134 9.27 -2.23 -2.27
CA GLU A 134 8.81 -1.86 -3.61
C GLU A 134 9.19 -2.94 -4.64
N GLU A 135 10.41 -3.48 -4.58
CA GLU A 135 10.88 -4.62 -5.39
C GLU A 135 10.02 -5.86 -5.15
N GLN A 136 9.93 -6.26 -3.87
CA GLN A 136 8.77 -6.84 -3.19
C GLN A 136 7.45 -6.95 -3.97
N GLN A 137 6.75 -5.82 -3.97
CA GLN A 137 5.43 -5.62 -4.57
C GLN A 137 5.48 -5.76 -6.09
N ASN A 138 6.48 -5.18 -6.75
CA ASN A 138 6.62 -5.23 -8.21
C ASN A 138 6.81 -6.65 -8.71
N SER A 139 7.55 -7.49 -7.99
CA SER A 139 7.70 -8.92 -8.29
C SER A 139 6.35 -9.64 -8.32
N TYR A 140 5.51 -9.44 -7.30
CA TYR A 140 4.15 -9.99 -7.28
C TYR A 140 3.27 -9.44 -8.41
N LEU A 141 3.33 -8.14 -8.69
CA LEU A 141 2.55 -7.52 -9.75
C LEU A 141 2.94 -8.03 -11.14
N ASN A 142 4.24 -8.20 -11.40
CA ASN A 142 4.73 -8.76 -12.66
C ASN A 142 4.30 -10.22 -12.81
N ARG A 143 4.38 -11.03 -11.74
CA ARG A 143 3.89 -12.42 -11.77
C ARG A 143 2.39 -12.50 -12.12
N LEU A 144 1.58 -11.57 -11.61
CA LEU A 144 0.16 -11.48 -11.94
C LEU A 144 -0.11 -11.03 -13.39
N ALA A 145 0.78 -10.23 -13.97
CA ALA A 145 0.68 -9.79 -15.37
C ALA A 145 1.09 -10.89 -16.35
N ASP A 146 2.17 -11.61 -16.05
CA ASP A 146 2.81 -12.52 -17.01
C ASP A 146 2.21 -13.94 -16.99
N SER A 147 1.95 -14.49 -15.80
CA SER A 147 1.46 -15.86 -15.64
C SER A 147 0.63 -16.02 -14.36
N PRO A 148 -0.61 -15.48 -14.35
CA PRO A 148 -1.45 -15.55 -13.17
C PRO A 148 -1.97 -16.97 -12.92
N GLU A 149 -1.61 -17.56 -11.78
CA GLU A 149 -2.23 -18.80 -11.29
C GLU A 149 -3.28 -18.48 -10.22
N ILE A 150 -4.50 -19.00 -10.40
CA ILE A 150 -5.62 -18.75 -9.48
C ILE A 150 -5.31 -19.25 -8.06
N SER A 151 -4.58 -20.35 -7.94
CA SER A 151 -4.14 -20.95 -6.68
C SER A 151 -3.26 -20.02 -5.84
N ASP A 152 -2.52 -19.11 -6.47
CA ASP A 152 -1.60 -18.21 -5.77
C ASP A 152 -2.27 -16.93 -5.28
N LEU A 153 -3.41 -16.55 -5.86
CA LEU A 153 -4.08 -15.28 -5.59
C LEU A 153 -4.29 -15.03 -4.09
N PRO A 154 -4.75 -15.99 -3.27
CA PRO A 154 -4.91 -15.75 -1.84
C PRO A 154 -3.59 -15.42 -1.13
N GLN A 155 -2.49 -16.12 -1.44
CA GLN A 155 -1.19 -15.89 -0.82
C GLN A 155 -0.58 -14.57 -1.28
N ILE A 156 -0.61 -14.28 -2.59
CA ILE A 156 -0.13 -13.02 -3.15
C ILE A 156 -0.89 -11.84 -2.54
N THR A 157 -2.23 -11.96 -2.42
CA THR A 157 -3.08 -10.92 -1.82
C THR A 157 -2.68 -10.64 -0.36
N ARG A 158 -2.46 -11.68 0.45
CA ARG A 158 -1.97 -11.53 1.84
C ARG A 158 -0.61 -10.85 1.88
N ASN A 159 0.34 -11.30 1.06
CA ASN A 159 1.69 -10.77 1.04
C ASN A 159 1.68 -9.28 0.67
N LEU A 160 0.94 -8.90 -0.38
CA LEU A 160 0.77 -7.49 -0.78
C LEU A 160 0.13 -6.65 0.33
N ALA A 161 -0.86 -7.17 1.07
CA ALA A 161 -1.49 -6.44 2.17
C ALA A 161 -0.50 -6.09 3.30
N PHE A 162 0.42 -7.01 3.63
CA PHE A 162 1.49 -6.74 4.59
C PHE A 162 2.51 -5.74 4.04
N LEU A 163 2.95 -5.93 2.79
CA LEU A 163 3.90 -5.04 2.13
C LEU A 163 3.38 -3.60 2.04
N GLU A 164 2.14 -3.39 1.61
CA GLU A 164 1.50 -2.06 1.55
C GLU A 164 1.46 -1.39 2.92
N LYS A 165 1.15 -2.16 3.97
CA LYS A 165 1.11 -1.64 5.34
C LYS A 165 2.50 -1.23 5.82
N TRP A 166 3.51 -2.06 5.62
CA TRP A 166 4.88 -1.77 6.06
C TRP A 166 5.51 -0.63 5.25
N HIS A 167 5.26 -0.56 3.95
CA HIS A 167 5.67 0.56 3.10
C HIS A 167 5.16 1.88 3.67
N ALA A 168 3.87 1.97 3.98
CA ALA A 168 3.27 3.17 4.57
C ALA A 168 3.89 3.53 5.94
N GLN A 169 4.17 2.54 6.79
CA GLN A 169 4.81 2.75 8.09
C GLN A 169 6.25 3.27 7.95
N LEU A 170 7.04 2.70 7.04
CA LEU A 170 8.41 3.14 6.79
C LEU A 170 8.44 4.54 6.18
N GLN A 171 7.59 4.84 5.21
CA GLN A 171 7.49 6.19 4.62
C GLN A 171 7.13 7.23 5.69
N GLN A 172 6.17 6.92 6.57
CA GLN A 172 5.81 7.79 7.69
C GLN A 172 6.99 7.98 8.66
N SER A 173 7.73 6.91 8.96
CA SER A 173 8.91 6.95 9.83
C SER A 173 10.04 7.79 9.23
N TYR A 174 10.32 7.59 7.93
CA TYR A 174 11.31 8.33 7.16
C TYR A 174 11.02 9.83 7.14
N ALA A 175 9.76 10.21 6.89
CA ALA A 175 9.34 11.61 6.89
C ALA A 175 9.54 12.30 8.26
N ARG A 176 9.51 11.56 9.38
CA ARG A 176 9.73 12.11 10.74
C ARG A 176 11.20 12.40 11.06
N LEU A 177 12.14 11.93 10.24
CA LEU A 177 13.57 12.18 10.44
C LEU A 177 14.03 13.54 9.89
N PHE A 178 13.22 14.17 9.03
CA PHE A 178 13.40 15.55 8.54
C PHE A 178 12.75 16.56 9.50
#